data_AF-A0A1H9XQH2-F1
#
_entry.id   AF-A0A1H9XQH2-F1
#
_cell.length_a   1.000
_cell.length_b   1.000
_cell.length_c   1.000
_cell.angle_alpha   90.00
_cell.angle_beta   90.00
_cell.angle_gamma   90.00
#
_symmetry.space_group_name_H-M   'P 1'
#
loop_
_entity.id
_entity.type
_entity.pdbx_description
1 polymer ?
#
loop_
_entity_poly.entity_id
_entity_poly.type
_entity_poly.pdbx_seq_one_letter_code
_entity_poly.pdbx_strand_id
1 'polypeptide(L)' 'MLIEVQNSILRMVAQGDELEATLATLCRQLESLLPGTRASILTLDPHGLLHPCVAPSLPKDYSAALDGIPIGPSAGSC' A
#
# COMPACT_ATOMS: atom_id res chain seq x y z
N MET A 1 18.99 -2.35 6.90
CA MET A 1 17.69 -1.74 7.29
C MET A 1 16.85 -1.35 6.07
N LEU A 2 17.01 -0.18 5.42
CA LEU A 2 16.14 0.15 4.25
C LEU A 2 16.55 -0.55 2.95
N ILE A 3 17.87 -0.72 2.72
CA ILE A 3 18.40 -1.42 1.53
C ILE A 3 17.96 -2.88 1.48
N GLU A 4 17.76 -3.53 2.63
CA GLU A 4 17.30 -4.93 2.68
C GLU A 4 15.86 -5.05 2.20
N VAL A 5 14.99 -4.12 2.61
CA VAL A 5 13.61 -4.04 2.11
C VAL A 5 13.60 -3.80 0.61
N GLN A 6 14.36 -2.80 0.14
CA GLN A 6 14.47 -2.51 -1.29
C GLN A 6 14.94 -3.73 -2.10
N ASN A 7 16.01 -4.40 -1.67
CA ASN A 7 16.54 -5.58 -2.34
C ASN A 7 15.54 -6.75 -2.33
N SER A 8 14.81 -6.95 -1.23
CA SER A 8 13.78 -7.98 -1.13
C SER A 8 12.67 -7.73 -2.16
N ILE A 9 12.16 -6.51 -2.24
CA ILE A 9 11.07 -6.16 -3.15
C ILE A 9 11.53 -6.21 -4.61
N LEU A 10 12.72 -5.70 -4.93
CA LEU A 10 13.25 -5.78 -6.29
C LEU A 10 13.49 -7.22 -6.76
N ARG A 11 13.82 -8.15 -5.85
CA ARG A 11 13.92 -9.57 -6.18
C ARG A 11 12.56 -10.17 -6.54
N MET A 12 11.52 -9.90 -5.75
CA MET A 12 10.15 -10.37 -6.03
C MET A 12 9.68 -9.89 -7.41
N VAL A 13 9.91 -8.60 -7.70
CA VAL A 13 9.60 -8.02 -9.02
C VAL A 13 10.38 -8.73 -10.14
N ALA A 14 11.68 -8.95 -9.97
CA ALA A 14 12.51 -9.62 -10.97
C ALA A 14 12.13 -11.10 -11.18
N GLN A 15 11.54 -11.74 -10.17
CA GLN A 15 11.05 -13.12 -10.23
C GLN A 15 9.66 -13.25 -10.85
N GLY A 16 8.97 -12.13 -11.08
CA GLY A 16 7.61 -12.12 -11.61
C GLY A 16 6.55 -12.53 -10.58
N ASP A 17 6.84 -12.29 -9.29
CA ASP A 17 5.87 -12.50 -8.23
C ASP A 17 4.62 -11.62 -8.46
N GLU A 18 3.48 -12.08 -7.93
CA GLU A 18 2.22 -11.34 -8.03
C GLU A 18 2.35 -9.94 -7.44
N LEU A 19 1.79 -8.93 -8.13
CA LEU A 19 1.88 -7.53 -7.73
C LEU A 19 1.32 -7.33 -6.32
N GLU A 20 0.13 -7.87 -6.04
CA GLU A 20 -0.52 -7.72 -4.74
C GLU A 20 0.32 -8.33 -3.60
N ALA A 21 0.89 -9.51 -3.82
CA ALA A 21 1.79 -10.16 -2.87
C ALA A 21 3.07 -9.35 -2.61
N THR A 22 3.64 -8.77 -3.68
CA THR A 22 4.82 -7.92 -3.62
C THR A 22 4.56 -6.66 -2.81
N LEU A 23 3.48 -5.93 -3.12
CA LEU A 23 3.09 -4.71 -2.42
C LEU A 23 2.70 -4.98 -0.96
N ALA A 24 2.02 -6.09 -0.67
CA ALA A 24 1.68 -6.49 0.69
C ALA A 24 2.92 -6.79 1.53
N THR A 25 3.95 -7.38 0.92
CA THR A 25 5.24 -7.61 1.56
C THR A 25 5.97 -6.30 1.85
N LEU A 26 5.95 -5.35 0.91
CA LEU A 26 6.50 -4.01 1.13
C LEU A 26 5.85 -3.31 2.33
N CYS A 27 4.51 -3.31 2.43
CA CYS A 27 3.80 -2.72 3.56
C CYS A 27 4.23 -3.35 4.89
N ARG A 28 4.22 -4.69 5.00
CA ARG A 28 4.61 -5.39 6.24
C ARG A 28 6.07 -5.14 6.63
N GLN A 29 6.98 -5.10 5.66
CA GLN A 29 8.39 -4.83 5.93
C GLN A 29 8.62 -3.40 6.43
N LEU A 30 7.91 -2.40 5.88
CA LEU A 30 7.98 -1.02 6.36
C LEU A 30 7.41 -0.89 7.78
N GLU A 31 6.28 -1.53 8.07
CA GLU A 31 5.67 -1.53 9.42
C GLU A 31 6.60 -2.19 10.45
N SER A 32 7.32 -3.24 10.06
CA SER A 32 8.32 -3.86 10.93
C SER A 32 9.53 -2.96 11.18
N LEU A 33 9.92 -2.11 10.23
CA LEU A 33 11.02 -1.15 10.40
C LEU A 33 10.61 0.08 11.22
N LEU A 34 9.33 0.46 11.18
CA LEU A 34 8.79 1.66 11.81
C LEU A 34 7.66 1.29 12.79
N PRO A 35 7.99 0.81 14.01
CA PRO A 35 6.99 0.41 14.99
C PRO A 35 5.97 1.53 15.27
N GLY A 36 4.69 1.17 15.30
CA GLY A 36 3.58 2.11 15.49
C GLY A 36 3.06 2.75 14.18
N THR A 37 3.71 2.51 13.05
CA THR A 37 3.22 2.94 11.73
C THR A 37 2.36 1.85 11.08
N ARG A 38 1.40 2.27 10.24
CA ARG A 38 0.68 1.40 9.30
C ARG A 38 0.93 1.88 7.87
N ALA A 39 1.08 0.95 6.94
CA ALA A 39 1.33 1.23 5.54
C ALA A 39 0.18 0.71 4.66
N SER A 40 -0.22 1.54 3.69
CA SER A 40 -1.18 1.16 2.66
C SER A 40 -0.79 1.75 1.33
N ILE A 41 -1.19 1.08 0.26
CA ILE A 41 -1.07 1.54 -1.12
C ILE A 41 -2.48 1.60 -1.71
N LEU A 42 -2.79 2.73 -2.34
CA LEU A 42 -4.02 2.96 -3.08
C LEU A 42 -3.67 3.22 -4.54
N THR A 43 -4.54 2.80 -5.44
CA THR A 43 -4.49 3.17 -6.85
C THR A 43 -5.45 4.32 -7.12
N LEU A 44 -5.15 5.06 -8.18
CA LEU A 44 -6.00 6.12 -8.70
C LEU A 44 -6.50 5.68 -10.07
N ASP A 45 -7.81 5.70 -10.28
CA ASP A 45 -8.39 5.37 -11.57
C ASP A 45 -8.37 6.58 -12.54
N PRO A 46 -8.72 6.39 -13.82
CA PRO A 46 -8.80 7.48 -14.80
C PRO A 46 -9.87 8.55 -14.49
N HIS A 47 -10.80 8.28 -13.57
CA HIS A 47 -11.84 9.21 -13.13
C HIS A 47 -11.41 10.05 -11.91
N GLY A 48 -10.21 9.80 -11.37
CA GLY A 48 -9.70 10.50 -10.20
C GLY A 48 -10.23 9.95 -8.88
N LEU A 49 -10.69 8.69 -8.87
CA LEU A 49 -11.18 7.98 -7.69
C LEU A 49 -10.10 7.06 -7.11
N LEU A 50 -9.99 7.07 -5.79
CA LEU A 50 -9.08 6.22 -5.03
C LEU A 50 -9.67 4.81 -4.88
N HIS A 51 -8.81 3.81 -5.01
CA HIS A 51 -9.15 2.42 -4.75
C HIS A 51 -8.10 1.79 -3.85
N PRO A 52 -8.48 1.16 -2.73
CA PRO A 52 -7.55 0.38 -1.91
C PRO A 52 -6.91 -0.72 -2.75
N CYS A 53 -5.58 -0.77 -2.77
CA CYS A 53 -4.85 -1.84 -3.43
C CYS A 53 -4.31 -2.82 -2.39
N VAL A 54 -3.56 -2.33 -1.40
CA VAL A 54 -2.96 -3.16 -0.36
C VAL A 54 -2.95 -2.41 0.96
N ALA A 55 -3.46 -3.03 2.03
CA ALA A 55 -3.51 -2.45 3.37
C ALA A 55 -3.54 -3.55 4.46
N PRO A 56 -2.51 -4.41 4.57
CA PRO A 56 -2.58 -5.69 5.28
C PRO A 56 -2.82 -5.57 6.79
N SER A 57 -2.42 -4.44 7.39
CA SER A 57 -2.50 -4.22 8.85
C SER A 57 -3.57 -3.20 9.25
N LEU A 58 -4.35 -2.70 8.29
CA LEU A 58 -5.49 -1.81 8.54
C LEU A 58 -6.79 -2.62 8.63
N PRO A 59 -7.79 -2.15 9.41
CA PRO A 59 -9.11 -2.75 9.42
C PRO A 59 -9.74 -2.73 8.03
N LYS A 60 -10.42 -3.82 7.66
CA LYS A 60 -11.09 -3.93 6.35
C LYS A 60 -12.09 -2.80 6.11
N ASP A 61 -12.85 -2.42 7.13
CA ASP A 61 -13.85 -1.35 7.04
C ASP A 61 -13.21 0.02 6.77
N TYR A 62 -11.99 0.25 7.26
CA TYR A 62 -11.24 1.46 6.95
C TYR A 62 -10.86 1.50 5.46
N SER A 63 -10.32 0.41 4.92
CA SER A 63 -10.00 0.33 3.49
C SER A 63 -11.26 0.48 2.63
N ALA A 64 -12.35 -0.21 2.99
CA ALA A 64 -13.62 -0.11 2.26
C ALA A 64 -14.17 1.33 2.24
N ALA A 65 -13.99 2.09 3.32
CA ALA A 65 -14.41 3.49 3.37
C ALA A 65 -13.62 4.40 2.41
N LEU A 66 -12.43 4.00 1.96
CA LEU A 66 -11.61 4.76 1.02
C LEU A 66 -11.93 4.47 -0.45
N ASP A 67 -12.69 3.40 -0.73
CA ASP A 67 -13.01 3.00 -2.09
C ASP A 67 -13.97 3.99 -2.75
N GLY A 68 -13.59 4.52 -3.90
CA GLY A 68 -14.35 5.51 -4.66
C GLY A 68 -14.26 6.94 -4.14
N ILE A 69 -13.37 7.25 -3.19
CA ILE A 69 -13.16 8.63 -2.73
C ILE A 69 -12.47 9.45 -3.84
N PRO A 70 -13.00 10.62 -4.24
CA PRO A 70 -12.31 11.50 -5.17
C PRO A 70 -11.11 12.18 -4.52
N ILE A 71 -10.03 12.36 -5.28
CA ILE A 71 -8.88 13.16 -4.81
C ILE A 71 -9.25 14.65 -4.68
N GLY A 72 -8.68 15.34 -3.70
CA GLY A 72 -8.92 16.77 -3.52
C GLY A 72 -8.30 17.34 -2.24
N PRO A 73 -8.25 18.67 -2.11
CA PRO A 73 -7.59 19.36 -0.99
C PRO A 73 -8.18 19.03 0.40
N SER A 74 -9.41 18.52 0.44
CA SER A 74 -10.09 18.13 1.69
C SER A 74 -10.37 16.61 1.77
N ALA A 75 -9.77 15.80 0.88
CA ALA A 75 -10.05 14.36 0.79
C ALA A 75 -9.37 13.54 1.90
N GLY A 76 -8.32 14.06 2.54
CA GLY A 76 -7.69 13.46 3.72
C GLY A 76 -6.98 12.11 3.48
N SER A 77 -6.76 11.70 2.23
CA SER A 77 -6.07 10.43 1.91
C SER A 77 -4.56 10.47 2.14
N CYS A 78 -3.97 11.67 2.27
CA CYS A 78 -2.66 12.02 2.84
C CYS A 78 -2.53 13.54 2.91
#